data_AF-A0A090R0Q3-F1
#
_entry.id   AF-A0A090R0Q3-F1
#
_cell.length_a   1.000
_cell.length_b   1.000
_cell.length_c   1.000
_cell.angle_alpha   90.00
_cell.angle_beta   90.00
_cell.angle_gamma   90.00
#
_symmetry.space_group_name_H-M   'P 1'
#
loop_
_entity.id
_entity.type
_entity.pdbx_description
1 polymer ?
#
loop_
_entity_poly.entity_id
_entity_poly.type
_entity_poly.pdbx_seq_one_letter_code
_entity_poly.pdbx_strand_id
1 'polypeptide(L)'
;MVILPITSGDTAFRSSRLILAEYFNMEQKTLRNRLLMAVPLFVVGGILTQVDFAIIWRYFGFANQATAVMMLWTASAYLLRHNKLHWITTVPAIFMTTVCITFILNNSQLGFGLPMTLSTAAGLISAFGITALIIKRSKGKGETDLADEESGELEAAK
;
A
#
# COMPACT_ATOMS: atom_id res chain seq x y z
N MET A 1 -5.85 -2.02 29.74
CA MET A 1 -5.62 -1.69 28.32
C MET A 1 -6.54 -0.54 27.88
N VAL A 2 -6.31 0.69 28.36
CA VAL A 2 -7.14 1.86 27.98
C VAL A 2 -6.27 3.10 27.67
N ILE A 3 -4.98 3.09 28.03
CA ILE A 3 -4.03 4.21 27.81
C ILE A 3 -3.31 4.14 26.43
N LEU A 4 -3.13 2.95 25.84
CA LEU A 4 -2.37 2.77 24.59
C LEU A 4 -2.96 3.49 23.35
N PRO A 5 -4.29 3.64 23.19
CA PRO A 5 -4.85 4.33 22.03
C PRO A 5 -4.41 5.80 21.93
N ILE A 6 -4.15 6.46 23.07
CA ILE A 6 -3.75 7.87 23.10
C ILE A 6 -2.30 8.03 22.63
N THR A 7 -1.39 7.17 23.08
CA THR A 7 0.03 7.20 22.66
C THR A 7 0.20 6.74 21.21
N SER A 8 -0.53 5.70 20.78
CA SER A 8 -0.59 5.30 19.38
C SER A 8 -1.25 6.37 18.50
N GLY A 9 -2.24 7.09 19.02
CA GLY A 9 -2.91 8.21 18.36
C GLY A 9 -2.00 9.43 18.15
N ASP A 10 -1.24 9.86 19.16
CA ASP A 10 -0.29 10.98 19.01
C ASP A 10 0.86 10.62 18.04
N THR A 11 1.30 9.37 18.06
CA THR A 11 2.28 8.86 17.09
C THR A 11 1.69 8.85 15.66
N ALA A 12 0.47 8.34 15.50
CA ALA A 12 -0.20 8.30 14.20
C ALA A 12 -0.48 9.71 13.66
N PHE A 13 -0.85 10.66 14.50
CA PHE A 13 -1.09 12.06 14.13
C PHE A 13 0.20 12.75 13.65
N ARG A 14 1.33 12.49 14.34
CA ARG A 14 2.65 12.97 13.93
C ARG A 14 3.08 12.39 12.59
N SER A 15 2.93 11.08 12.38
CA SER A 15 3.27 10.40 11.13
C SER A 15 2.40 10.87 9.97
N SER A 16 1.09 10.99 10.18
CA SER A 16 0.13 11.46 9.15
C SER A 16 0.47 12.89 8.70
N ARG A 17 0.86 13.75 9.65
CA ARG A 17 1.29 15.12 9.37
C ARG A 17 2.59 15.17 8.55
N LEU A 18 3.56 14.29 8.83
CA LEU A 18 4.80 14.21 8.05
C LEU A 18 4.51 13.76 6.61
N ILE A 19 3.68 12.73 6.42
CA ILE A 19 3.26 12.25 5.10
C ILE A 19 2.57 13.35 4.30
N LEU A 20 1.64 14.11 4.92
CA LEU A 20 0.99 15.24 4.25
C LEU A 20 2.01 16.33 3.87
N ALA A 21 2.95 16.65 4.75
CA ALA A 21 3.94 17.68 4.48
C ALA A 21 4.88 17.30 3.32
N GLU A 22 5.27 16.02 3.23
CA GLU A 22 6.04 15.49 2.10
C GLU A 22 5.23 15.54 0.80
N TYR A 23 3.95 15.16 0.84
CA TYR A 23 3.07 15.18 -0.33
C TYR A 23 2.82 16.60 -0.86
N PHE A 24 2.65 17.58 0.02
CA PHE A 24 2.41 18.99 -0.34
C PHE A 24 3.69 19.83 -0.46
N ASN A 25 4.87 19.23 -0.26
CA ASN A 25 6.17 19.92 -0.28
C ASN A 25 6.21 21.22 0.57
N MET A 26 5.48 21.23 1.69
CA MET A 26 5.34 22.42 2.54
C MET A 26 6.32 22.39 3.72
N GLU A 27 7.14 23.44 3.87
CA GLU A 27 8.02 23.59 5.03
C GLU A 27 7.22 23.70 6.34
N GLN A 28 7.46 22.76 7.26
CA GLN A 28 6.82 22.68 8.58
C GLN A 28 7.38 23.69 9.60
N LYS A 29 7.60 24.96 9.24
CA LYS A 29 8.25 25.95 10.13
C LYS A 29 7.31 26.79 11.01
N THR A 30 6.04 26.98 10.63
CA THR A 30 5.14 27.90 11.33
C THR A 30 3.95 27.20 12.00
N LEU A 31 3.62 27.60 13.23
CA LEU A 31 2.50 27.09 14.04
C LEU A 31 1.16 27.15 13.28
N ARG A 32 0.98 28.12 12.36
CA ARG A 32 -0.17 28.25 11.46
C ARG A 32 -0.29 27.07 10.47
N ASN A 33 0.80 26.65 9.84
CA ASN A 33 0.81 25.49 8.94
C ASN A 33 0.51 24.20 9.71
N ARG A 34 0.91 24.14 10.97
CA ARG A 34 0.63 23.00 11.86
C ARG A 34 -0.86 22.88 12.18
N LEU A 35 -1.55 23.99 12.38
CA LEU A 35 -2.99 24.03 12.61
C LEU A 35 -3.78 23.71 11.32
N LEU A 36 -3.35 24.28 10.18
CA LEU A 36 -3.97 24.05 8.87
C LEU A 36 -3.91 22.58 8.43
N MET A 37 -2.82 21.86 8.76
CA MET A 37 -2.69 20.42 8.54
C MET A 37 -3.45 19.58 9.59
N ALA A 38 -3.61 20.10 10.81
CA ALA A 38 -4.31 19.41 11.89
C ALA A 38 -5.83 19.41 11.73
N VAL A 39 -6.40 20.52 11.23
CA VAL A 39 -7.85 20.68 11.01
C VAL A 39 -8.44 19.57 10.14
N PRO A 40 -7.92 19.26 8.93
CA PRO A 40 -8.49 18.18 8.12
C PRO A 40 -8.37 16.82 8.81
N LEU A 41 -7.29 16.59 9.57
CA LEU A 41 -7.10 15.34 10.32
C LEU A 41 -8.10 15.20 11.48
N PHE A 42 -8.45 16.31 12.15
CA PHE A 42 -9.51 16.38 13.15
C PHE A 42 -10.90 16.23 12.56
N VAL A 43 -11.17 16.81 11.39
CA VAL A 43 -12.45 16.65 10.68
C VAL A 43 -12.67 15.20 10.28
N VAL A 44 -11.65 14.56 9.67
CA VAL A 44 -11.70 13.13 9.31
C VAL A 44 -11.85 12.27 10.56
N GLY A 45 -11.09 12.56 11.63
CA GLY A 45 -11.22 11.87 12.91
C GLY A 45 -12.61 11.99 13.52
N GLY A 46 -13.21 13.18 13.49
CA GLY A 46 -14.57 13.44 13.96
C GLY A 46 -15.62 12.67 13.16
N ILE A 47 -15.49 12.63 11.84
CA ILE A 47 -16.35 11.80 10.98
C ILE A 47 -16.18 10.32 11.33
N LEU A 48 -14.93 9.86 11.53
CA LEU A 48 -14.66 8.47 11.90
C LEU A 48 -15.31 8.08 13.23
N THR A 49 -15.42 9.00 14.20
CA THR A 49 -16.13 8.71 15.47
C THR A 49 -17.64 8.48 15.31
N GLN A 50 -18.23 8.92 14.19
CA GLN A 50 -19.64 8.68 13.88
C GLN A 50 -19.87 7.37 13.11
N VAL A 51 -18.80 6.72 12.65
CA VAL A 51 -18.85 5.44 11.92
C VAL A 51 -18.73 4.28 12.91
N ASP A 52 -19.47 3.21 12.66
CA ASP A 52 -19.38 1.99 13.47
C ASP A 52 -17.94 1.44 13.49
N PHE A 53 -17.43 1.16 14.68
CA PHE A 53 -16.10 0.60 14.89
C PHE A 53 -15.87 -0.70 14.10
N ALA A 54 -16.92 -1.51 13.92
CA ALA A 54 -16.85 -2.73 13.12
C ALA A 54 -16.53 -2.45 11.63
N ILE A 55 -17.05 -1.34 11.08
CA ILE A 55 -16.77 -0.92 9.70
C ILE A 55 -15.31 -0.45 9.60
N ILE A 56 -14.88 0.42 10.53
CA ILE A 56 -13.49 0.94 10.57
C ILE A 56 -12.49 -0.21 10.66
N TRP A 57 -12.73 -1.17 11.55
CA TRP A 57 -11.86 -2.32 11.73
C TRP A 57 -11.78 -3.17 10.45
N ARG A 58 -12.88 -3.28 9.70
CA ARG A 58 -12.92 -4.02 8.43
C ARG A 58 -12.12 -3.31 7.33
N TYR A 59 -12.21 -1.98 7.24
CA TYR A 59 -11.37 -1.18 6.35
C TYR A 59 -9.89 -1.25 6.73
N PHE A 60 -9.57 -1.20 8.03
CA PHE A 60 -8.21 -1.34 8.51
C PHE A 60 -7.60 -2.70 8.16
N GLY A 61 -8.36 -3.79 8.37
CA GLY A 61 -7.96 -5.13 7.96
C GLY A 61 -7.71 -5.25 6.45
N PHE A 62 -8.57 -4.65 5.63
CA PHE A 62 -8.37 -4.57 4.18
C PHE A 62 -7.12 -3.76 3.81
N ALA A 63 -6.92 -2.59 4.40
CA ALA A 63 -5.76 -1.73 4.13
C ALA A 63 -4.42 -2.44 4.43
N ASN A 64 -4.38 -3.24 5.50
CA ASN A 64 -3.22 -4.05 5.83
C ASN A 64 -2.95 -5.14 4.78
N GLN A 65 -4.00 -5.83 4.32
CA GLN A 65 -3.87 -6.82 3.25
C GLN A 65 -3.42 -6.18 1.93
N ALA A 66 -3.97 -5.03 1.56
CA ALA A 66 -3.56 -4.28 0.37
C ALA A 66 -2.10 -3.83 0.44
N THR A 67 -1.63 -3.39 1.61
CA THR A 67 -0.23 -3.02 1.82
C THR A 67 0.70 -4.23 1.66
N ALA A 68 0.32 -5.38 2.21
CA ALA A 68 1.06 -6.63 2.02
C ALA A 68 1.12 -7.05 0.54
N VAL A 69 0.02 -6.90 -0.20
CA VAL A 69 -0.04 -7.13 -1.65
C VAL A 69 0.95 -6.22 -2.39
N MET A 70 0.96 -4.91 -2.08
CA MET A 70 1.91 -3.97 -2.70
C MET A 70 3.36 -4.35 -2.41
N MET A 71 3.69 -4.72 -1.18
CA MET A 71 5.05 -5.14 -0.81
C MET A 71 5.46 -6.43 -1.51
N LEU A 72 4.57 -7.42 -1.63
CA LEU A 72 4.83 -8.65 -2.38
C LEU A 72 5.09 -8.38 -3.87
N TRP A 73 4.35 -7.45 -4.48
CA TRP A 73 4.59 -7.05 -5.86
C TRP A 73 5.90 -6.29 -6.04
N THR A 74 6.26 -5.42 -5.11
CA THR A 74 7.57 -4.74 -5.10
C THR A 74 8.70 -5.76 -4.97
N ALA A 75 8.59 -6.72 -4.03
CA ALA A 75 9.58 -7.79 -3.86
C ALA A 75 9.67 -8.69 -5.10
N SER A 76 8.53 -8.99 -5.74
CA SER A 76 8.49 -9.77 -6.98
C SER A 76 9.16 -9.04 -8.14
N ALA A 77 8.89 -7.74 -8.31
CA ALA A 77 9.55 -6.92 -9.31
C ALA A 77 11.07 -6.82 -9.06
N TYR A 78 11.47 -6.67 -7.79
CA TYR A 78 12.88 -6.67 -7.39
C TYR A 78 13.56 -8.00 -7.75
N LEU A 79 13.05 -9.14 -7.27
CA LEU A 79 13.62 -10.46 -7.57
C LEU A 79 13.70 -10.75 -9.07
N LEU A 80 12.70 -10.31 -9.83
CA LEU A 80 12.67 -10.48 -11.28
C LEU A 80 13.72 -9.61 -11.99
N ARG A 81 14.03 -8.41 -11.49
CA ARG A 81 15.14 -7.59 -12.00
C ARG A 81 16.49 -8.24 -11.75
N HIS A 82 16.73 -8.75 -10.54
CA HIS A 82 17.98 -9.46 -10.19
C HIS A 82 18.06 -10.90 -10.73
N ASN A 83 17.17 -11.28 -11.67
CA ASN A 83 17.14 -12.60 -12.29
C ASN A 83 17.13 -13.78 -11.30
N LYS A 84 16.59 -13.56 -10.09
CA LYS A 84 16.43 -14.58 -9.04
C LYS A 84 15.04 -15.22 -9.14
N LEU A 85 14.79 -16.24 -8.32
CA LEU A 85 13.53 -16.99 -8.28
C LEU A 85 12.34 -16.12 -7.83
N HIS A 86 11.79 -15.31 -8.74
CA HIS A 86 10.67 -14.41 -8.47
C HIS A 86 9.37 -15.14 -8.12
N TRP A 87 9.21 -16.39 -8.57
CA TRP A 87 8.00 -17.20 -8.34
C TRP A 87 7.64 -17.35 -6.86
N ILE A 88 8.62 -17.33 -5.96
CA ILE A 88 8.38 -17.45 -4.51
C ILE A 88 7.56 -16.29 -3.94
N THR A 89 7.66 -15.09 -4.54
CA THR A 89 6.88 -13.91 -4.16
C THR A 89 5.72 -13.66 -5.11
N THR A 90 5.85 -13.98 -6.40
CA THR A 90 4.78 -13.80 -7.39
C THR A 90 3.55 -14.68 -7.09
N VAL A 91 3.74 -15.95 -6.70
CA VAL A 91 2.62 -16.86 -6.39
C VAL A 91 1.77 -16.35 -5.21
N PRO A 92 2.34 -16.04 -4.03
CA PRO A 92 1.56 -15.46 -2.95
C PRO A 92 1.02 -14.06 -3.30
N ALA A 93 1.72 -13.26 -4.12
CA ALA A 93 1.20 -11.97 -4.59
C ALA A 93 -0.09 -12.12 -5.40
N ILE A 94 -0.14 -13.07 -6.35
CA ILE A 94 -1.33 -13.34 -7.18
C ILE A 94 -2.51 -13.76 -6.30
N PHE A 95 -2.27 -14.69 -5.37
CA PHE A 95 -3.29 -15.16 -4.44
C PHE A 95 -3.84 -14.02 -3.58
N MET A 96 -2.94 -13.27 -2.91
CA MET A 96 -3.33 -12.17 -2.03
C MET A 96 -4.04 -11.05 -2.80
N THR A 97 -3.62 -10.77 -4.04
CA THR A 97 -4.29 -9.79 -4.93
C THR A 97 -5.70 -10.24 -5.27
N THR A 98 -5.87 -11.51 -5.61
CA THR A 98 -7.19 -12.08 -5.91
C THR A 98 -8.11 -12.00 -4.70
N VAL A 99 -7.63 -12.38 -3.51
CA VAL A 99 -8.40 -12.32 -2.26
C VAL A 99 -8.77 -10.87 -1.93
N CYS A 100 -7.82 -9.94 -2.03
CA CYS A 100 -8.02 -8.51 -1.75
C CYS A 100 -9.08 -7.89 -2.69
N ILE A 101 -8.98 -8.16 -4.00
CA ILE A 101 -9.92 -7.63 -5.00
C ILE A 101 -11.29 -8.31 -4.91
N THR A 102 -11.33 -9.61 -4.65
CA THR A 102 -12.59 -10.33 -4.43
C THR A 102 -13.30 -9.77 -3.19
N PHE A 103 -12.54 -9.53 -2.12
CA PHE A 103 -13.08 -8.98 -0.89
C PHE A 103 -13.68 -7.58 -1.10
N ILE A 104 -12.97 -6.67 -1.78
CA ILE A 104 -13.50 -5.31 -1.99
C ILE A 104 -14.72 -5.30 -2.92
N LEU A 105 -14.75 -6.15 -3.95
CA LEU A 105 -15.86 -6.19 -4.92
C LEU A 105 -17.10 -6.90 -4.38
N ASN A 106 -16.92 -7.97 -3.60
CA ASN A 106 -18.02 -8.77 -3.07
C ASN A 106 -18.70 -8.09 -1.88
N ASN A 107 -17.96 -7.27 -1.13
CA ASN A 107 -18.45 -6.73 0.11
C ASN A 107 -19.51 -5.63 -0.12
N SER A 108 -20.76 -5.92 0.25
CA SER A 108 -21.91 -5.05 0.03
C SER A 108 -21.92 -3.74 0.82
N GLN A 109 -21.10 -3.62 1.88
CA GLN A 109 -20.96 -2.36 2.61
C GLN A 109 -19.74 -1.53 2.18
N LEU A 110 -18.73 -2.14 1.54
CA LEU A 110 -17.47 -1.46 1.18
C LEU A 110 -17.29 -1.24 -0.33
N GLY A 111 -17.95 -2.04 -1.17
CA GLY A 111 -17.83 -1.97 -2.62
C GLY A 111 -19.14 -2.21 -3.34
N PHE A 112 -19.06 -2.73 -4.56
CA PHE A 112 -20.20 -2.80 -5.48
C PHE A 112 -21.24 -3.89 -5.13
N GLY A 113 -21.02 -4.68 -4.06
CA GLY A 113 -21.94 -5.75 -3.66
C GLY A 113 -22.10 -6.84 -4.71
N LEU A 114 -21.05 -7.08 -5.51
CA LEU A 114 -21.12 -7.98 -6.66
C LEU A 114 -21.19 -9.45 -6.22
N PRO A 115 -21.81 -10.33 -7.02
CA PRO A 115 -21.79 -11.76 -6.77
C PRO A 115 -20.37 -12.29 -6.58
N MET A 116 -20.19 -13.26 -5.70
CA MET A 116 -18.88 -13.86 -5.38
C MET A 116 -18.15 -14.32 -6.64
N THR A 117 -18.88 -14.93 -7.58
CA THR A 117 -18.34 -15.41 -8.86
C THR A 117 -17.76 -14.29 -9.72
N LEU A 118 -18.46 -13.16 -9.83
CA LEU A 118 -18.00 -11.99 -10.60
C LEU A 118 -16.79 -11.34 -9.93
N SER A 119 -16.83 -11.22 -8.61
CA SER A 119 -15.76 -10.63 -7.80
C SER A 119 -14.47 -11.44 -7.89
N THR A 120 -14.60 -12.78 -7.86
CA THR A 120 -13.46 -13.71 -7.98
C THR A 120 -12.89 -13.69 -9.39
N ALA A 121 -13.75 -13.67 -10.42
CA ALA A 121 -13.32 -13.58 -11.81
C ALA A 121 -12.54 -12.27 -12.07
N ALA A 122 -13.04 -11.13 -11.59
CA ALA A 122 -12.35 -9.85 -11.68
C ALA A 122 -11.02 -9.85 -10.91
N GLY A 123 -10.98 -10.46 -9.72
CA GLY A 123 -9.76 -10.63 -8.92
C GLY A 123 -8.69 -11.46 -9.63
N LEU A 124 -9.08 -12.55 -10.29
CA LEU A 124 -8.15 -13.37 -11.07
C LEU A 124 -7.63 -12.61 -12.31
N ILE A 125 -8.53 -11.99 -13.08
CA ILE A 125 -8.16 -11.24 -14.30
C ILE A 125 -7.15 -10.13 -13.95
N SER A 126 -7.41 -9.37 -12.90
CA SER A 126 -6.52 -8.31 -12.44
C SER A 126 -5.18 -8.85 -11.92
N ALA A 127 -5.17 -9.93 -11.13
CA ALA A 127 -3.93 -10.54 -10.64
C ALA A 127 -3.04 -11.06 -11.79
N PHE A 128 -3.61 -11.73 -12.78
CA PHE A 128 -2.88 -12.16 -13.98
C PHE A 128 -2.43 -10.97 -14.84
N GLY A 129 -3.26 -9.92 -14.96
CA GLY A 129 -2.90 -8.68 -15.61
C GLY A 129 -1.70 -7.99 -14.97
N ILE A 130 -1.66 -7.88 -13.65
CA ILE A 130 -0.54 -7.31 -12.90
C ILE A 130 0.72 -8.17 -13.07
N THR A 131 0.58 -9.50 -13.02
CA THR A 131 1.68 -10.44 -13.29
C THR A 131 2.30 -10.17 -14.67
N ALA A 132 1.46 -10.07 -15.71
CA ALA A 132 1.91 -9.80 -17.08
C ALA A 132 2.58 -8.42 -17.21
N LEU A 133 2.04 -7.40 -16.55
CA LEU A 133 2.63 -6.06 -16.53
C LEU A 133 4.01 -6.04 -15.88
N ILE A 134 4.18 -6.73 -14.74
CA ILE A 134 5.46 -6.79 -14.04
C ILE A 134 6.49 -7.57 -14.86
N ILE A 135 6.10 -8.70 -15.44
CA ILE A 135 7.01 -9.47 -16.31
C ILE A 135 7.46 -8.64 -17.52
N LYS A 136 6.54 -7.95 -18.18
CA LYS A 136 6.85 -7.11 -19.35
C LYS A 136 7.72 -5.91 -18.98
N ARG A 137 7.44 -5.26 -17.84
CA ARG A 137 8.13 -4.03 -17.41
C ARG A 137 9.48 -4.31 -16.76
N SER A 138 9.64 -5.45 -16.12
CA SER A 138 10.91 -5.86 -15.49
C SER A 138 11.94 -6.35 -16.51
N LYS A 139 11.51 -7.05 -17.57
CA LYS A 139 12.42 -7.50 -18.65
C LYS A 139 13.15 -6.34 -19.35
N GLY A 140 12.53 -5.15 -19.44
CA GLY A 140 13.12 -4.00 -20.12
C GLY A 140 13.96 -3.05 -19.26
N LYS A 141 14.06 -3.30 -17.94
CA LYS A 141 14.79 -2.43 -17.00
C LYS A 141 15.80 -3.15 -16.11
N GLY A 142 15.73 -4.49 -16.03
CA GLY A 142 16.63 -5.28 -15.18
C GLY A 142 18.10 -5.07 -15.52
N GLU A 143 18.48 -5.13 -16.80
CA GLU A 143 19.89 -5.03 -17.22
C GLU A 143 20.50 -3.62 -17.04
N THR A 144 19.72 -2.55 -17.23
CA THR A 144 20.22 -1.17 -17.05
C THR A 144 20.34 -0.79 -15.57
N ASP A 145 19.33 -1.11 -14.74
CA ASP A 145 19.35 -0.72 -13.32
C ASP A 145 20.40 -1.56 -12.53
N LEU A 146 20.63 -2.83 -12.92
CA LEU A 146 21.69 -3.68 -12.33
C LEU A 146 23.10 -3.16 -12.65
N ALA A 147 23.32 -2.66 -13.87
CA ALA A 147 24.59 -2.07 -14.26
C ALA A 147 24.86 -0.76 -13.50
N ASP A 148 23.82 0.03 -13.26
CA ASP A 148 23.90 1.26 -12.48
C ASP A 148 24.17 0.96 -10.99
N GLU A 149 23.52 -0.05 -10.39
CA GLU A 149 23.78 -0.48 -9.00
C GLU A 149 25.19 -1.10 -8.83
N GLU A 150 25.64 -1.99 -9.73
CA GLU A 150 27.02 -2.52 -9.68
C GLU A 150 28.07 -1.42 -9.85
N SER A 151 27.80 -0.42 -10.70
CA SER A 151 28.72 0.71 -10.89
C SER A 151 28.78 1.64 -9.66
N GLY A 152 27.64 1.88 -8.99
CA GLY A 152 27.58 2.69 -7.77
C GLY A 152 28.23 2.02 -6.56
N GLU A 153 28.13 0.69 -6.44
CA GLU A 153 28.80 -0.07 -5.38
C GLU A 153 30.33 -0.13 -5.59
N LEU A 154 30.80 -0.22 -6.85
CA LEU A 154 32.23 -0.12 -7.18
C LEU A 154 32.78 1.28 -6.85
N GLU A 155 32.05 2.35 -7.19
CA GLU A 155 32.49 3.72 -6.94
C GLU A 155 32.51 4.08 -5.44
N ALA A 156 31.58 3.53 -4.65
CA ALA A 156 31.57 3.71 -3.19
C ALA A 156 32.64 2.89 -2.44
N ALA A 157 33.29 1.93 -3.11
CA ALA A 157 34.32 1.06 -2.52
C ALA A 157 35.77 1.49 -2.83
N LYS A 158 35.97 2.62 -3.55
CA LYS A 158 37.28 3.25 -3.81
C LYS A 158 37.49 4.48 -2.93
#